data_AF-A0A1G0G803-F1
#
_entry.id   AF-A0A1G0G803-F1
#
_cell.length_a   1.000
_cell.length_b   1.000
_cell.length_c   1.000
_cell.angle_alpha   90.00
_cell.angle_beta   90.00
_cell.angle_gamma   90.00
#
_symmetry.space_group_name_H-M   'P 1'
#
loop_
_entity.id
_entity.type
_entity.pdbx_description
1 polymer ?
#
loop_
_entity_poly.entity_id
_entity_poly.type
_entity_poly.pdbx_seq_one_letter_code
_entity_poly.pdbx_strand_id
1 'polypeptide(L)'
;MPGADLKARLKAGLRLGEGDGLQLLTRLPLGELMRYAHATRQRRHPENIVSFVFDTNPNYTNVCITRCSFCAFWRPAKAPDAYTLTPEQLAERVATAHRAGATTVLLQGGHNPEIRLADWIAYIRAIRKVSPGVHIHPFSPTEIAFLADIEGMTTYELLTTLWEEGIRTLPGGGAEILSDRVRELISPEKCPAQRWLAVMEEAHWIGFRTTATMMFGHEESAEEIVRHLSLLRGLQDRTGGFSSFIPWSFKPGNTRLGEKAGQAANAIQYLRIISVARLFLDNFAHIQSSWFSENRQTGLLGLLAGADDFG
;
A
#
# COMPACT_ATOMS: atom_id res chain seq x y z
N MET A 1 7.58 -15.40 -28.62
CA MET A 1 7.71 -16.87 -28.63
C MET A 1 6.96 -17.46 -27.43
N PRO A 2 5.77 -18.05 -27.62
CA PRO A 2 4.94 -18.59 -26.53
C PRO A 2 5.38 -19.96 -25.97
N GLY A 3 6.61 -20.41 -26.24
CA GLY A 3 7.09 -21.76 -25.89
C GLY A 3 8.42 -21.83 -25.14
N ALA A 4 8.97 -20.70 -24.67
CA ALA A 4 10.19 -20.72 -23.87
C ALA A 4 9.89 -21.17 -22.42
N ASP A 5 10.67 -22.12 -21.92
CA ASP A 5 10.72 -22.53 -20.51
C ASP A 5 10.71 -21.30 -19.59
N LEU A 6 9.88 -21.33 -18.53
CA LEU A 6 9.75 -20.21 -17.57
C LEU A 6 11.12 -19.77 -17.07
N LYS A 7 12.03 -20.71 -16.77
CA LYS A 7 13.38 -20.38 -16.29
C LYS A 7 14.21 -19.64 -17.33
N ALA A 8 14.07 -19.96 -18.62
CA ALA A 8 14.74 -19.23 -19.69
C ALA A 8 14.25 -17.77 -19.79
N ARG A 9 12.92 -17.57 -19.68
CA ARG A 9 12.32 -16.22 -19.69
C ARG A 9 12.74 -15.39 -18.48
N LEU A 10 12.81 -16.00 -17.29
CA LEU A 10 13.34 -15.37 -16.08
C LEU A 10 14.80 -14.92 -16.23
N LYS A 11 15.67 -15.77 -16.80
CA LYS A 11 17.08 -15.43 -17.05
C LYS A 11 17.23 -14.28 -18.05
N ALA A 12 16.40 -14.27 -19.09
CA ALA A 12 16.38 -13.23 -20.10
C ALA A 12 15.69 -11.93 -19.65
N GLY A 13 15.06 -11.91 -18.47
CA GLY A 13 14.34 -10.74 -17.96
C GLY A 13 13.11 -10.36 -18.79
N LEU A 14 12.49 -11.35 -19.45
CA LEU A 14 11.31 -11.09 -20.28
C LEU A 14 10.08 -10.83 -19.40
N ARG A 15 9.17 -10.00 -19.90
CA ARG A 15 7.89 -9.72 -19.27
C ARG A 15 7.07 -11.01 -19.11
N LEU A 16 6.58 -11.22 -17.88
CA LEU A 16 5.85 -12.42 -17.48
C LEU A 16 4.34 -12.22 -17.61
N GLY A 17 3.61 -13.25 -18.05
CA GLY A 17 2.14 -13.28 -18.06
C GLY A 17 1.56 -13.80 -16.74
N GLU A 18 0.24 -13.67 -16.54
CA GLU A 18 -0.44 -14.13 -15.31
C GLU A 18 -0.19 -15.62 -15.03
N GLY A 19 -0.18 -16.47 -16.06
CA GLY A 19 0.14 -17.91 -15.92
C GLY A 19 1.56 -18.16 -15.37
N ASP A 20 2.53 -17.30 -15.72
CA ASP A 20 3.88 -17.37 -15.15
C ASP A 20 3.87 -16.93 -13.69
N GLY A 21 3.18 -15.82 -13.38
CA GLY A 21 2.99 -15.34 -12.02
C GLY A 21 2.42 -16.42 -11.10
N LEU A 22 1.43 -17.17 -11.58
CA LEU A 22 0.83 -18.28 -10.84
C LEU A 22 1.82 -19.42 -10.62
N GLN A 23 2.64 -19.77 -11.63
CA GLN A 23 3.69 -20.78 -11.47
C GLN A 23 4.78 -20.34 -10.48
N LEU A 24 5.18 -19.07 -10.50
CA LEU A 24 6.13 -18.52 -9.52
C LEU A 24 5.56 -18.56 -8.10
N LEU A 25 4.26 -18.25 -7.95
CA LEU A 25 3.59 -18.19 -6.66
C LEU A 25 3.29 -19.58 -6.07
N THR A 26 3.07 -20.60 -6.89
CA THR A 26 2.56 -21.90 -6.40
C THR A 26 3.49 -23.08 -6.61
N ARG A 27 4.41 -23.05 -7.58
CA ARG A 27 5.17 -24.24 -8.00
C ARG A 27 6.68 -24.10 -7.88
N LEU A 28 7.25 -22.92 -8.14
CA LEU A 28 8.71 -22.76 -8.16
C LEU A 28 9.30 -22.86 -6.73
N PRO A 29 10.34 -23.69 -6.48
CA PRO A 29 10.99 -23.76 -5.18
C PRO A 29 11.47 -22.38 -4.70
N LEU A 30 11.27 -22.04 -3.43
CA LEU A 30 11.51 -20.69 -2.91
C LEU A 30 12.95 -20.23 -3.14
N GLY A 31 13.95 -21.10 -2.88
CA GLY A 31 15.35 -20.76 -3.09
C GLY A 31 15.69 -20.42 -4.55
N GLU A 32 15.09 -21.13 -5.51
CA GLU A 32 15.23 -20.80 -6.94
C GLU A 32 14.57 -19.47 -7.27
N LEU A 33 13.36 -19.25 -6.76
CA LEU A 33 12.60 -18.03 -6.96
C LEU A 33 13.35 -16.79 -6.44
N MET A 34 13.82 -16.85 -5.19
CA MET A 34 14.60 -15.77 -4.57
C MET A 34 15.89 -15.50 -5.35
N ARG A 35 16.58 -16.54 -5.84
CA ARG A 35 17.79 -16.37 -6.66
C ARG A 35 17.49 -15.57 -7.95
N TYR A 36 16.39 -15.86 -8.64
CA TYR A 36 15.99 -15.09 -9.83
C TYR A 36 15.59 -13.66 -9.48
N ALA A 37 14.84 -13.46 -8.40
CA ALA A 37 14.39 -12.15 -7.96
C ALA A 37 15.57 -11.27 -7.50
N HIS A 38 16.48 -11.81 -6.70
CA HIS A 38 17.70 -11.13 -6.27
C HIS A 38 18.59 -10.73 -7.46
N ALA A 39 18.83 -11.65 -8.40
CA ALA A 39 19.59 -11.34 -9.61
C ALA A 39 18.91 -10.25 -10.44
N THR A 40 17.57 -10.23 -10.47
CA THR A 40 16.80 -9.17 -11.16
C THR A 40 16.93 -7.83 -10.45
N ARG A 41 16.87 -7.82 -9.11
CA ARG A 41 17.12 -6.62 -8.31
C ARG A 41 18.54 -6.08 -8.54
N GLN A 42 19.56 -6.93 -8.53
CA GLN A 42 20.96 -6.53 -8.81
C GLN A 42 21.15 -5.96 -10.21
N ARG A 43 20.43 -6.49 -11.22
CA ARG A 43 20.47 -5.92 -12.58
C ARG A 43 19.80 -4.54 -12.68
N ARG A 44 18.71 -4.32 -11.94
CA ARG A 44 18.00 -3.02 -11.92
C ARG A 44 18.71 -1.97 -11.08
N HIS A 45 19.36 -2.40 -9.99
CA HIS A 45 20.00 -1.57 -8.97
C HIS A 45 21.43 -2.06 -8.69
N PRO A 46 22.37 -1.89 -9.64
CA PRO A 46 23.73 -2.44 -9.57
C PRO A 46 24.61 -1.81 -8.49
N GLU A 47 24.32 -0.57 -8.08
CA GLU A 47 24.98 0.15 -6.99
C GLU A 47 24.71 -0.48 -5.60
N ASN A 48 23.74 -1.40 -5.53
CA ASN A 48 23.40 -2.13 -4.32
C ASN A 48 22.94 -1.25 -3.14
N ILE A 49 22.42 -0.06 -3.43
CA ILE A 49 21.81 0.82 -2.44
C ILE A 49 20.47 0.22 -1.97
N VAL A 50 20.19 0.33 -0.68
CA VAL A 50 18.88 0.03 -0.10
C VAL A 50 18.33 1.33 0.46
N SER A 51 17.20 1.79 -0.07
CA SER A 51 16.54 3.00 0.43
C SER A 51 15.74 2.71 1.69
N PHE A 52 15.51 3.75 2.49
CA PHE A 52 14.56 3.72 3.58
C PHE A 52 14.02 5.14 3.79
N VAL A 53 12.88 5.24 4.47
CA VAL A 53 12.30 6.51 4.92
C VAL A 53 12.09 6.42 6.42
N PHE A 54 12.51 7.43 7.17
CA PHE A 54 12.11 7.54 8.56
C PHE A 54 10.72 8.16 8.63
N ASP A 55 9.70 7.31 8.75
CA ASP A 55 8.30 7.70 8.70
C ASP A 55 7.63 7.72 10.09
N THR A 56 6.52 8.43 10.18
CA THR A 56 5.58 8.36 11.31
C THR A 56 4.16 8.22 10.78
N ASN A 57 3.33 7.41 11.45
CA ASN A 57 1.96 7.13 11.03
C ASN A 57 0.93 7.49 12.11
N PRO A 58 0.75 8.78 12.45
CA PRO A 58 -0.30 9.20 13.35
C PRO A 58 -1.65 9.18 12.63
N ASN A 59 -2.62 8.48 13.21
CA ASN A 59 -3.99 8.49 12.69
C ASN A 59 -4.78 9.67 13.28
N TYR A 60 -5.49 10.41 12.43
CA TYR A 60 -6.30 11.57 12.85
C TYR A 60 -7.67 11.17 13.42
N THR A 61 -8.18 9.99 13.07
CA THR A 61 -9.40 9.41 13.65
C THR A 61 -9.36 7.89 13.56
N ASN A 62 -9.92 7.22 14.57
CA ASN A 62 -10.25 5.79 14.47
C ASN A 62 -11.75 5.54 14.20
N VAL A 63 -12.57 6.59 14.13
CA VAL A 63 -13.98 6.49 13.76
C VAL A 63 -14.10 6.09 12.29
N CYS A 64 -14.81 5.01 12.00
CA CYS A 64 -14.93 4.50 10.64
C CYS A 64 -16.24 3.77 10.41
N ILE A 65 -16.90 4.06 9.28
CA ILE A 65 -18.13 3.35 8.89
C ILE A 65 -17.88 2.11 8.02
N THR A 66 -16.66 1.88 7.54
CA THR A 66 -16.37 0.77 6.61
C THR A 66 -16.40 -0.61 7.27
N ARG A 67 -16.13 -0.67 8.58
CA ARG A 67 -16.19 -1.88 9.42
C ARG A 67 -15.44 -3.09 8.85
N CYS A 68 -14.25 -2.85 8.28
CA CYS A 68 -13.43 -3.92 7.69
C CYS A 68 -13.18 -5.03 8.72
N SER A 69 -13.43 -6.29 8.35
CA SER A 69 -13.34 -7.43 9.26
C SER A 69 -11.90 -7.72 9.70
N PHE A 70 -10.91 -7.33 8.90
CA PHE A 70 -9.48 -7.46 9.15
C PHE A 70 -8.87 -6.30 9.94
N CYS A 71 -9.63 -5.24 10.24
CA CYS A 71 -9.09 -4.02 10.84
C CYS A 71 -9.40 -3.97 12.33
N ALA A 72 -8.37 -4.05 13.18
CA ALA A 72 -8.48 -3.91 14.63
C ALA A 72 -8.61 -2.44 15.09
N PHE A 73 -8.31 -1.49 14.19
CA PHE A 73 -8.19 -0.07 14.51
C PHE A 73 -9.54 0.65 14.58
N TRP A 74 -10.48 0.30 13.70
CA TRP A 74 -11.70 1.08 13.55
C TRP A 74 -12.62 1.00 14.76
N ARG A 75 -13.38 2.07 14.99
CA ARG A 75 -14.42 2.17 16.01
C ARG A 75 -15.70 2.80 15.46
N PRO A 76 -16.89 2.38 15.95
CA PRO A 76 -18.09 3.18 15.78
C PRO A 76 -17.96 4.49 16.55
N ALA A 77 -18.60 5.56 16.09
CA ALA A 77 -18.44 6.91 16.67
C ALA A 77 -18.73 7.02 18.18
N LYS A 78 -19.57 6.13 18.71
CA LYS A 78 -19.96 6.10 20.14
C LYS A 78 -19.12 5.12 20.99
N ALA A 79 -18.09 4.49 20.44
CA ALA A 79 -17.24 3.60 21.23
C ALA A 79 -16.48 4.40 22.31
N PRO A 80 -16.23 3.82 23.51
CA PRO A 80 -15.51 4.51 24.58
C PRO A 80 -14.08 4.94 24.21
N ASP A 81 -13.44 4.22 23.28
CA ASP A 81 -12.11 4.50 22.76
C ASP A 81 -12.12 5.13 21.34
N ALA A 82 -13.28 5.62 20.87
CA ALA A 82 -13.37 6.42 19.66
C ALA A 82 -12.73 7.79 19.86
N TYR A 83 -11.99 8.27 18.86
CA TYR A 83 -11.39 9.60 18.87
C TYR A 83 -11.33 10.22 17.47
N THR A 84 -11.34 11.55 17.43
CA THR A 84 -10.91 12.37 16.29
C THR A 84 -10.06 13.50 16.86
N LEU A 85 -8.81 13.58 16.43
CA LEU A 85 -7.86 14.58 16.92
C LEU A 85 -8.16 15.94 16.31
N THR A 86 -7.87 17.02 17.01
CA THR A 86 -7.82 18.34 16.35
C THR A 86 -6.57 18.47 15.47
N PRO A 87 -6.54 19.39 14.50
CA PRO A 87 -5.34 19.69 13.72
C PRO A 87 -4.09 19.95 14.57
N GLU A 88 -4.24 20.65 15.70
CA GLU A 88 -3.15 20.97 16.63
C GLU A 88 -2.65 19.72 17.35
N GLN A 89 -3.56 18.85 17.81
CA GLN A 89 -3.18 17.61 18.47
C GLN A 89 -2.43 16.66 17.54
N LEU A 90 -2.88 16.55 16.28
CA LEU A 90 -2.19 15.76 15.26
C LEU A 90 -0.82 16.37 14.94
N ALA A 91 -0.77 17.68 14.73
CA ALA A 91 0.46 18.39 14.40
C ALA A 91 1.52 18.25 15.50
N GLU A 92 1.14 18.27 16.79
CA GLU A 92 2.10 18.06 17.88
C GLU A 92 2.67 16.63 17.90
N ARG A 93 1.87 15.61 17.56
CA ARG A 93 2.35 14.23 17.40
C ARG A 93 3.38 14.15 16.27
N VAL A 94 3.10 14.80 15.14
CA VAL A 94 4.05 14.88 14.02
C VAL A 94 5.32 15.64 14.41
N ALA A 95 5.19 16.78 15.11
CA ALA A 95 6.33 17.55 15.57
C ALA A 95 7.24 16.75 16.50
N THR A 96 6.66 15.92 17.37
CA THR A 96 7.42 15.01 18.23
C THR A 96 8.23 14.00 17.41
N ALA A 97 7.62 13.37 16.42
CA ALA A 97 8.32 12.43 15.54
C ALA A 97 9.38 13.12 14.67
N HIS A 98 9.07 14.32 14.15
CA HIS A 98 9.99 15.12 13.35
C HIS A 98 11.23 15.52 14.15
N ARG A 99 11.08 15.95 15.41
CA ARG A 99 12.20 16.21 16.34
C ARG A 99 13.04 14.95 16.62
N ALA A 100 12.44 13.77 16.52
CA ALA A 100 13.15 12.49 16.64
C ALA A 100 13.84 12.06 15.33
N GLY A 101 13.66 12.79 14.22
CA GLY A 101 14.31 12.54 12.93
C GLY A 101 13.38 12.06 11.82
N ALA A 102 12.07 11.95 12.06
CA ALA A 102 11.12 11.55 11.01
C ALA A 102 11.10 12.59 9.88
N THR A 103 11.27 12.12 8.65
CA THR A 103 11.28 12.94 7.43
C THR A 103 9.94 12.92 6.71
N THR A 104 9.10 11.93 7.01
CA THR A 104 7.80 11.73 6.37
C THR A 104 6.72 11.50 7.43
N VAL A 105 5.50 11.90 7.09
CA VAL A 105 4.29 11.51 7.81
C VAL A 105 3.32 10.83 6.84
N LEU A 106 3.09 9.54 7.05
CA LEU A 106 1.96 8.81 6.48
C LEU A 106 0.70 9.17 7.26
N LEU A 107 -0.21 9.90 6.63
CA LEU A 107 -1.43 10.40 7.29
C LEU A 107 -2.67 9.66 6.77
N GLN A 108 -3.20 8.75 7.59
CA GLN A 108 -4.39 7.97 7.25
C GLN A 108 -5.34 7.87 8.45
N GLY A 109 -6.62 7.68 8.20
CA GLY A 109 -7.64 7.56 9.24
C GLY A 109 -8.81 6.68 8.83
N GLY A 110 -9.81 6.61 9.70
CA GLY A 110 -11.09 5.98 9.37
C GLY A 110 -11.97 6.83 8.46
N HIS A 111 -12.90 6.18 7.75
CA HIS A 111 -13.99 6.84 7.01
C HIS A 111 -15.00 7.43 8.00
N ASN A 112 -14.66 8.58 8.57
CA ASN A 112 -15.48 9.32 9.53
C ASN A 112 -16.41 10.30 8.80
N PRO A 113 -17.75 10.12 8.84
CA PRO A 113 -18.71 10.99 8.15
C PRO A 113 -18.82 12.41 8.70
N GLU A 114 -18.19 12.72 9.83
CA GLU A 114 -18.14 14.08 10.39
C GLU A 114 -16.95 14.90 9.87
N ILE A 115 -15.97 14.24 9.23
CA ILE A 115 -14.79 14.91 8.68
C ILE A 115 -15.11 15.44 7.28
N ARG A 116 -14.71 16.68 7.02
CA ARG A 116 -14.88 17.39 5.75
C ARG A 116 -13.52 17.72 5.13
N LEU A 117 -13.52 18.13 3.87
CA LEU A 117 -12.33 18.59 3.15
C LEU A 117 -11.63 19.75 3.87
N ALA A 118 -12.40 20.65 4.49
CA ALA A 118 -11.85 21.73 5.30
C ALA A 118 -10.98 21.23 6.46
N ASP A 119 -11.34 20.10 7.09
CA ASP A 119 -10.55 19.50 8.16
C ASP A 119 -9.25 18.90 7.61
N TRP A 120 -9.29 18.22 6.47
CA TRP A 120 -8.10 17.71 5.78
C TRP A 120 -7.10 18.82 5.47
N ILE A 121 -7.58 19.94 4.94
CA ILE A 121 -6.77 21.13 4.68
C ILE A 121 -6.20 21.69 5.99
N ALA A 122 -6.99 21.73 7.07
CA ALA A 122 -6.53 22.17 8.38
C ALA A 122 -5.42 21.28 8.95
N TYR A 123 -5.54 19.95 8.86
CA TYR A 123 -4.48 19.01 9.26
C TYR A 123 -3.18 19.25 8.49
N ILE A 124 -3.27 19.36 7.15
CA ILE A 124 -2.10 19.59 6.28
C ILE A 124 -1.39 20.89 6.69
N ARG A 125 -2.14 21.98 6.83
CA ARG A 125 -1.58 23.30 7.19
C ARG A 125 -0.99 23.31 8.60
N ALA A 126 -1.65 22.67 9.56
CA ALA A 126 -1.16 22.56 10.94
C ALA A 126 0.17 21.79 11.00
N ILE A 127 0.27 20.65 10.30
CA ILE A 127 1.51 19.86 10.22
C ILE A 127 2.65 20.69 9.62
N ARG A 128 2.42 21.34 8.46
CA ARG A 128 3.46 22.15 7.81
C ARG A 128 3.95 23.31 8.67
N LYS A 129 3.04 23.91 9.46
CA LYS A 129 3.38 25.03 10.34
C LYS A 129 4.37 24.61 11.43
N VAL A 130 4.19 23.43 12.03
CA VAL A 130 5.01 22.99 13.17
C VAL A 130 6.21 22.11 12.77
N SER A 131 6.17 21.49 11.59
CA SER A 131 7.22 20.61 11.05
C SER A 131 7.56 21.00 9.60
N PRO A 132 8.13 22.20 9.37
CA PRO A 132 8.52 22.61 8.02
C PRO A 132 9.57 21.66 7.47
N GLY A 133 9.32 21.12 6.28
CA GLY A 133 10.21 20.17 5.61
C GLY A 133 9.87 18.69 5.82
N VAL A 134 8.91 18.35 6.70
CA VAL A 134 8.36 16.98 6.72
C VAL A 134 7.54 16.73 5.45
N HIS A 135 7.77 15.60 4.79
CA HIS A 135 7.00 15.18 3.64
C HIS A 135 5.65 14.64 4.10
N ILE A 136 4.55 15.26 3.68
CA ILE A 136 3.20 14.79 4.02
C ILE A 136 2.75 13.82 2.93
N HIS A 137 2.48 12.58 3.33
CA HIS A 137 1.99 11.50 2.47
C HIS A 137 0.57 11.08 2.91
N PRO A 138 -0.48 11.85 2.56
CA PRO A 138 -1.79 11.67 3.16
C PRO A 138 -2.77 10.91 2.26
N PHE A 139 -3.78 10.34 2.92
CA PHE A 139 -5.05 9.82 2.41
C PHE A 139 -4.96 8.71 1.37
N SER A 140 -5.44 7.52 1.75
CA SER A 140 -5.62 6.41 0.82
C SER A 140 -6.64 6.75 -0.28
N PRO A 141 -6.58 6.10 -1.45
CA PRO A 141 -7.62 6.23 -2.48
C PRO A 141 -9.04 5.93 -1.98
N THR A 142 -9.17 5.07 -0.97
CA THR A 142 -10.47 4.78 -0.37
C THR A 142 -11.00 5.94 0.47
N GLU A 143 -10.11 6.69 1.14
CA GLU A 143 -10.47 7.93 1.84
C GLU A 143 -10.81 9.03 0.82
N ILE A 144 -10.04 9.16 -0.27
CA ILE A 144 -10.34 10.10 -1.36
C ILE A 144 -11.75 9.84 -1.93
N ALA A 145 -12.04 8.59 -2.27
CA ALA A 145 -13.35 8.20 -2.81
C ALA A 145 -14.49 8.46 -1.81
N PHE A 146 -14.29 8.11 -0.55
CA PHE A 146 -15.26 8.33 0.52
C PHE A 146 -15.54 9.82 0.73
N LEU A 147 -14.50 10.65 0.87
CA LEU A 147 -14.69 12.07 1.12
C LEU A 147 -15.28 12.79 -0.10
N ALA A 148 -14.92 12.40 -1.32
CA ALA A 148 -15.55 12.92 -2.53
C ALA A 148 -17.07 12.69 -2.52
N ASP A 149 -17.53 11.49 -2.11
CA ASP A 149 -18.97 11.20 -1.97
C ASP A 149 -19.64 12.07 -0.90
N ILE A 150 -18.97 12.29 0.23
CA ILE A 150 -19.47 13.12 1.35
C ILE A 150 -19.57 14.61 0.97
N GLU A 151 -18.60 15.13 0.22
CA GLU A 151 -18.58 16.52 -0.26
C GLU A 151 -19.46 16.75 -1.49
N GLY A 152 -19.96 15.68 -2.12
CA GLY A 152 -20.69 15.77 -3.39
C GLY A 152 -19.81 16.25 -4.55
N MET A 153 -18.52 15.89 -4.53
CA MET A 153 -17.51 16.26 -5.53
C MET A 153 -16.99 15.02 -6.26
N THR A 154 -16.34 15.23 -7.40
CA THR A 154 -15.56 14.17 -8.05
C THR A 154 -14.24 13.94 -7.32
N THR A 155 -13.67 12.73 -7.46
CA THR A 155 -12.34 12.41 -6.93
C THR A 155 -11.25 13.26 -7.58
N TYR A 156 -11.40 13.59 -8.86
CA TYR A 156 -10.49 14.48 -9.58
C TYR A 156 -10.45 15.90 -8.99
N GLU A 157 -11.60 16.51 -8.67
CA GLU A 157 -11.67 17.84 -8.05
C GLU A 157 -11.05 17.85 -6.65
N LEU A 158 -11.35 16.82 -5.85
CA LEU A 158 -10.77 16.67 -4.52
C LEU A 158 -9.24 16.53 -4.60
N LEU A 159 -8.74 15.67 -5.48
CA LEU A 159 -7.31 15.48 -5.71
C LEU A 159 -6.63 16.76 -6.21
N THR A 160 -7.28 17.51 -7.12
CA THR A 160 -6.79 18.81 -7.60
C THR A 160 -6.67 19.80 -6.45
N THR A 161 -7.67 19.84 -5.56
CA THR A 161 -7.61 20.69 -4.35
C THR A 161 -6.42 20.31 -3.46
N LEU A 162 -6.17 19.02 -3.23
CA LEU A 162 -5.01 18.56 -2.45
C LEU A 162 -3.67 18.91 -3.14
N TRP A 163 -3.63 18.85 -4.47
CA TRP A 163 -2.47 19.25 -5.25
C TRP A 163 -2.19 20.75 -5.14
N GLU A 164 -3.21 21.59 -5.21
CA GLU A 164 -3.11 23.04 -5.00
C GLU A 164 -2.67 23.37 -3.57
N GLU A 165 -3.15 22.61 -2.58
CA GLU A 165 -2.64 22.62 -1.21
C GLU A 165 -1.24 22.00 -1.09
N GLY A 166 -0.51 21.73 -2.17
CA GLY A 166 0.90 21.34 -2.14
C GLY A 166 1.18 19.88 -1.80
N ILE A 167 0.18 19.00 -1.74
CA ILE A 167 0.41 17.55 -1.62
C ILE A 167 0.92 17.01 -2.95
N ARG A 168 1.90 16.12 -2.90
CA ARG A 168 2.56 15.56 -4.11
C ARG A 168 2.56 14.04 -4.16
N THR A 169 2.19 13.37 -3.07
CA THR A 169 2.13 11.91 -3.05
C THR A 169 0.90 11.37 -2.36
N LEU A 170 0.43 10.20 -2.78
CA LEU A 170 -0.70 9.47 -2.15
C LEU A 170 -0.30 8.04 -1.79
N PRO A 171 -0.59 7.55 -0.58
CA PRO A 171 -0.27 6.20 -0.17
C PRO A 171 -1.18 5.18 -0.84
N GLY A 172 -0.63 4.01 -1.16
CA GLY A 172 -1.36 2.90 -1.77
C GLY A 172 -2.34 2.15 -0.86
N GLY A 173 -2.66 2.69 0.31
CA GLY A 173 -3.52 2.04 1.29
C GLY A 173 -4.93 1.75 0.77
N GLY A 174 -5.63 0.82 1.42
CA GLY A 174 -7.01 0.46 1.08
C GLY A 174 -7.15 -0.38 -0.20
N ALA A 175 -6.04 -0.80 -0.82
CA ALA A 175 -6.04 -1.74 -1.94
C ALA A 175 -6.43 -3.15 -1.49
N GLU A 176 -5.91 -3.62 -0.35
CA GLU A 176 -5.97 -5.00 0.12
C GLU A 176 -5.69 -6.00 -1.01
N ILE A 177 -6.75 -6.61 -1.55
CA ILE A 177 -6.76 -7.29 -2.84
C ILE A 177 -7.72 -6.55 -3.77
N LEU A 178 -7.29 -6.35 -5.02
CA LEU A 178 -8.08 -5.70 -6.05
C LEU A 178 -8.98 -6.75 -6.73
N SER A 179 -9.80 -7.41 -5.90
CA SER A 179 -10.83 -8.39 -6.26
C SER A 179 -12.09 -8.03 -5.51
N ASP A 180 -13.19 -7.76 -6.22
CA ASP A 180 -14.45 -7.38 -5.58
C ASP A 180 -15.02 -8.54 -4.75
N ARG A 181 -14.80 -9.80 -5.16
CA ARG A 181 -15.14 -10.98 -4.34
C ARG A 181 -14.47 -10.93 -2.96
N VAL A 182 -13.17 -10.65 -2.91
CA VAL A 182 -12.44 -10.54 -1.63
C VAL A 182 -12.92 -9.33 -0.84
N ARG A 183 -13.13 -8.19 -1.50
CA ARG A 183 -13.62 -6.96 -0.86
C ARG A 183 -15.00 -7.14 -0.24
N GLU A 184 -15.92 -7.84 -0.89
CA GLU A 184 -17.24 -8.17 -0.34
C GLU A 184 -17.14 -9.00 0.95
N LEU A 185 -16.15 -9.92 1.03
CA LEU A 185 -15.94 -10.76 2.21
C LEU A 185 -15.33 -9.97 3.39
N ILE A 186 -14.38 -9.08 3.12
CA ILE A 186 -13.53 -8.49 4.17
C ILE A 186 -13.77 -7.00 4.45
N SER A 187 -14.35 -6.27 3.49
CA SER A 187 -14.60 -4.82 3.57
C SER A 187 -15.70 -4.36 2.60
N PRO A 188 -16.96 -4.83 2.76
CA PRO A 188 -18.03 -4.60 1.77
C PRO A 188 -18.41 -3.13 1.59
N GLU A 189 -18.21 -2.30 2.61
CA GLU A 189 -18.52 -0.87 2.58
C GLU A 189 -17.39 -0.02 1.95
N LYS A 190 -16.26 -0.64 1.60
CA LYS A 190 -15.13 0.06 0.94
C LYS A 190 -15.44 0.17 -0.55
N CYS A 191 -14.95 1.21 -1.21
CA CYS A 191 -15.16 1.38 -2.65
C CYS A 191 -14.70 0.13 -3.45
N PRO A 192 -15.29 -0.17 -4.62
CA PRO A 192 -14.85 -1.28 -5.46
C PRO A 192 -13.39 -1.15 -5.94
N ALA A 193 -12.80 -2.26 -6.40
CA ALA A 193 -11.42 -2.28 -6.90
C ALA A 193 -11.21 -1.31 -8.07
N GLN A 194 -12.19 -1.23 -8.98
CA GLN A 194 -12.12 -0.31 -10.12
C GLN A 194 -12.09 1.16 -9.69
N ARG A 195 -12.82 1.52 -8.62
CA ARG A 195 -12.82 2.89 -8.10
C ARG A 195 -11.48 3.24 -7.45
N TRP A 196 -10.84 2.29 -6.78
CA TRP A 196 -9.47 2.46 -6.26
C TRP A 196 -8.48 2.73 -7.40
N LEU A 197 -8.56 1.96 -8.49
CA LEU A 197 -7.70 2.13 -9.67
C LEU A 197 -7.94 3.48 -10.37
N ALA A 198 -9.21 3.92 -10.48
CA ALA A 198 -9.57 5.19 -11.08
C ALA A 198 -8.98 6.38 -10.29
N VAL A 199 -9.08 6.37 -8.96
CA VAL A 199 -8.48 7.42 -8.11
C VAL A 199 -6.96 7.49 -8.29
N MET A 200 -6.29 6.35 -8.36
CA MET A 200 -4.84 6.32 -8.62
C MET A 200 -4.49 6.85 -10.02
N GLU A 201 -5.29 6.48 -11.03
CA GLU A 201 -5.12 6.96 -12.40
C GLU A 201 -5.28 8.48 -12.51
N GLU A 202 -6.35 9.04 -11.92
CA GLU A 202 -6.58 10.48 -11.82
C GLU A 202 -5.42 11.19 -11.11
N ALA A 203 -4.98 10.66 -9.97
CA ALA A 203 -3.85 11.21 -9.24
C ALA A 203 -2.58 11.24 -10.10
N HIS A 204 -2.28 10.18 -10.85
CA HIS A 204 -1.11 10.16 -11.73
C HIS A 204 -1.22 11.19 -12.85
N TRP A 205 -2.39 11.40 -13.43
CA TRP A 205 -2.60 12.41 -14.47
C TRP A 205 -2.49 13.85 -13.96
N ILE A 206 -2.87 14.11 -12.70
CA ILE A 206 -2.64 15.40 -12.04
C ILE A 206 -1.13 15.62 -11.77
N GLY A 207 -0.38 14.54 -11.57
CA GLY A 207 1.08 14.57 -11.36
C GLY A 207 1.54 14.01 -10.01
N PHE A 208 0.64 13.39 -9.24
CA PHE A 208 1.01 12.73 -7.99
C PHE A 208 1.93 11.53 -8.25
N ARG A 209 2.88 11.32 -7.34
CA ARG A 209 3.58 10.03 -7.20
C ARG A 209 2.90 9.20 -6.14
N THR A 210 2.60 7.94 -6.42
CA THR A 210 1.87 7.08 -5.47
C THR A 210 2.65 5.83 -5.14
N THR A 211 2.20 5.11 -4.12
CA THR A 211 2.62 3.74 -3.83
C THR A 211 1.46 2.79 -4.11
N ALA A 212 1.75 1.51 -4.32
CA ALA A 212 0.74 0.46 -4.42
C ALA A 212 0.95 -0.55 -3.29
N THR A 213 -0.12 -0.96 -2.62
CA THR A 213 -0.02 -1.93 -1.52
C THR A 213 -0.83 -3.19 -1.80
N MET A 214 -0.47 -4.28 -1.13
CA MET A 214 -1.25 -5.51 -1.15
C MET A 214 -1.23 -6.17 0.23
N MET A 215 -2.40 -6.30 0.85
CA MET A 215 -2.56 -7.17 2.02
C MET A 215 -2.82 -8.59 1.51
N PHE A 216 -2.06 -9.56 1.98
CA PHE A 216 -2.22 -10.97 1.60
C PHE A 216 -2.18 -11.90 2.82
N GLY A 217 -2.50 -13.17 2.62
CA GLY A 217 -2.59 -14.20 3.66
C GLY A 217 -3.94 -14.22 4.36
N HIS A 218 -5.03 -13.95 3.65
CA HIS A 218 -6.39 -13.99 4.18
C HIS A 218 -7.32 -14.81 3.25
N GLU A 219 -8.32 -14.18 2.63
CA GLU A 219 -9.41 -14.83 1.90
C GLU A 219 -9.13 -14.99 0.40
N GLU A 220 -7.99 -14.50 -0.09
CA GLU A 220 -7.65 -14.45 -1.50
C GLU A 220 -7.06 -15.75 -2.07
N SER A 221 -7.31 -15.99 -3.36
CA SER A 221 -6.64 -17.07 -4.10
C SER A 221 -5.30 -16.61 -4.69
N ALA A 222 -4.46 -17.57 -5.09
CA ALA A 222 -3.21 -17.28 -5.78
C ALA A 222 -3.43 -16.52 -7.11
N GLU A 223 -4.51 -16.85 -7.82
CA GLU A 223 -4.93 -16.15 -9.04
C GLU A 223 -5.31 -14.69 -8.75
N GLU A 224 -5.98 -14.42 -7.63
CA GLU A 224 -6.35 -13.04 -7.24
C GLU A 224 -5.14 -12.20 -6.84
N ILE A 225 -4.14 -12.80 -6.21
CA ILE A 225 -2.84 -12.14 -5.96
C ILE A 225 -2.18 -11.76 -7.29
N VAL A 226 -2.08 -12.70 -8.24
CA VAL A 226 -1.47 -12.43 -9.54
C VAL A 226 -2.29 -11.40 -10.32
N ARG A 227 -3.61 -11.47 -10.23
CA ARG A 227 -4.51 -10.50 -10.88
C ARG A 227 -4.35 -9.10 -10.29
N HIS A 228 -4.23 -8.98 -8.97
CA HIS A 228 -3.92 -7.72 -8.30
C HIS A 228 -2.61 -7.12 -8.88
N LEU A 229 -1.53 -7.91 -8.95
CA LEU A 229 -0.26 -7.45 -9.53
C LEU A 229 -0.40 -7.06 -11.02
N SER A 230 -1.21 -7.80 -11.78
CA SER A 230 -1.51 -7.53 -13.20
C SER A 230 -2.24 -6.20 -13.39
N LEU A 231 -3.24 -5.91 -12.55
CA LEU A 231 -3.98 -4.64 -12.57
C LEU A 231 -3.07 -3.46 -12.25
N LEU A 232 -2.24 -3.58 -11.21
CA LEU A 232 -1.26 -2.55 -10.85
C LEU A 232 -0.25 -2.32 -11.98
N ARG A 233 0.32 -3.38 -12.54
CA ARG A 233 1.27 -3.31 -13.66
C ARG A 233 0.63 -2.66 -14.88
N GLY A 234 -0.61 -3.00 -15.21
CA GLY A 234 -1.33 -2.42 -16.33
C GLY A 234 -1.66 -0.94 -16.14
N LEU A 235 -1.99 -0.51 -14.91
CA LEU A 235 -2.14 0.92 -14.61
C LEU A 235 -0.78 1.65 -14.68
N GLN A 236 0.28 1.02 -14.20
CA GLN A 236 1.63 1.56 -14.30
C GLN A 236 2.09 1.72 -15.76
N ASP A 237 1.73 0.80 -16.68
CA ASP A 237 2.04 0.97 -18.11
C ASP A 237 1.36 2.22 -18.70
N ARG A 238 0.16 2.57 -18.23
CA ARG A 238 -0.59 3.73 -18.74
C ARG A 238 -0.12 5.06 -18.16
N THR A 239 0.29 5.06 -16.90
CA THR A 239 0.45 6.30 -16.12
C THR A 239 1.83 6.51 -15.53
N GLY A 240 2.60 5.43 -15.30
CA GLY A 240 3.95 5.50 -14.72
C GLY A 240 4.04 6.07 -13.30
N GLY A 241 2.93 6.33 -12.62
CA GLY A 241 2.87 7.12 -11.39
C GLY A 241 3.24 6.38 -10.09
N PHE A 242 3.26 5.05 -10.09
CA PHE A 242 3.69 4.28 -8.93
C PHE A 242 5.21 4.33 -8.76
N SER A 243 5.64 4.53 -7.52
CA SER A 243 7.05 4.58 -7.12
C SER A 243 7.52 3.26 -6.50
N SER A 244 6.70 2.66 -5.63
CA SER A 244 7.02 1.42 -4.94
C SER A 244 5.79 0.52 -4.80
N PHE A 245 6.01 -0.79 -4.83
CA PHE A 245 5.03 -1.80 -4.44
C PHE A 245 5.36 -2.36 -3.05
N ILE A 246 4.35 -2.43 -2.18
CA ILE A 246 4.50 -2.71 -0.75
C ILE A 246 3.53 -3.81 -0.33
N PRO A 247 3.95 -5.08 -0.31
CA PRO A 247 3.13 -6.16 0.23
C PRO A 247 3.27 -6.25 1.75
N TRP A 248 2.20 -6.62 2.43
CA TRP A 248 2.20 -6.88 3.87
C TRP A 248 1.23 -8.01 4.21
N SER A 249 1.58 -8.82 5.19
CA SER A 249 0.73 -9.94 5.64
C SER A 249 -0.41 -9.45 6.53
N PHE A 250 -1.58 -10.07 6.36
CA PHE A 250 -2.70 -9.91 7.26
C PHE A 250 -2.31 -10.23 8.71
N LYS A 251 -2.74 -9.36 9.64
CA LYS A 251 -2.51 -9.51 11.09
C LYS A 251 -3.82 -9.88 11.78
N PRO A 252 -3.97 -11.13 12.27
CA PRO A 252 -5.24 -11.62 12.81
C PRO A 252 -5.60 -11.06 14.20
N GLY A 253 -4.62 -10.59 14.97
CA GLY A 253 -4.83 -10.15 16.35
C GLY A 253 -5.88 -9.04 16.47
N ASN A 254 -6.87 -9.24 17.35
CA ASN A 254 -7.97 -8.30 17.63
C ASN A 254 -8.83 -7.94 16.39
N THR A 255 -9.05 -8.90 15.48
CA THR A 255 -9.86 -8.69 14.27
C THR A 255 -10.97 -9.75 14.16
N ARG A 256 -12.13 -9.36 13.63
CA ARG A 256 -13.24 -10.28 13.35
C ARG A 256 -12.85 -11.35 12.34
N LEU A 257 -11.97 -11.01 11.40
CA LEU A 257 -11.44 -11.97 10.43
C LEU A 257 -10.51 -12.98 11.10
N GLY A 258 -9.60 -12.53 11.97
CA GLY A 258 -8.68 -13.41 12.67
C GLY A 258 -9.33 -14.36 13.68
N GLU A 259 -10.50 -13.99 14.21
CA GLU A 259 -11.35 -14.91 15.00
C GLU A 259 -11.88 -16.09 14.16
N LYS A 260 -12.02 -15.93 12.84
CA LYS A 260 -12.57 -16.93 11.92
C LYS A 260 -11.50 -17.67 11.12
N ALA A 261 -10.57 -16.92 10.55
CA ALA A 261 -9.49 -17.38 9.68
C ALA A 261 -8.22 -17.49 10.53
N GLY A 262 -7.94 -18.70 11.01
CA GLY A 262 -6.74 -18.98 11.78
C GLY A 262 -5.46 -18.82 10.95
N GLN A 263 -4.45 -18.27 11.62
CA GLN A 263 -3.04 -18.06 11.24
C GLN A 263 -2.72 -17.00 10.18
N ALA A 264 -1.82 -16.09 10.57
CA ALA A 264 -1.22 -15.09 9.70
C ALA A 264 -0.35 -15.73 8.61
N ALA A 265 -0.14 -15.03 7.51
CA ALA A 265 0.89 -15.44 6.55
C ALA A 265 2.26 -15.53 7.24
N ASN A 266 3.00 -16.58 6.89
CA ASN A 266 4.33 -16.83 7.43
C ASN A 266 5.42 -16.17 6.57
N ALA A 267 6.65 -16.16 7.09
CA ALA A 267 7.81 -15.57 6.41
C ALA A 267 8.07 -16.18 5.01
N ILE A 268 7.79 -17.47 4.79
CA ILE A 268 7.97 -18.13 3.50
C ILE A 268 7.01 -17.55 2.45
N GLN A 269 5.74 -17.34 2.81
CA GLN A 269 4.76 -16.71 1.94
C GLN A 269 5.16 -15.27 1.63
N TYR A 270 5.59 -14.51 2.63
CA TYR A 270 6.04 -13.13 2.44
C TYR A 270 7.23 -13.01 1.48
N LEU A 271 8.30 -13.80 1.69
CA LEU A 271 9.48 -13.79 0.81
C LEU A 271 9.12 -14.22 -0.61
N ARG A 272 8.16 -15.13 -0.76
CA ARG A 272 7.63 -15.52 -2.07
C ARG A 272 6.92 -14.36 -2.74
N ILE A 273 6.05 -13.63 -2.05
CA ILE A 273 5.34 -12.46 -2.60
C ILE A 273 6.33 -11.38 -3.05
N ILE A 274 7.33 -11.06 -2.24
CA ILE A 274 8.38 -10.10 -2.61
C ILE A 274 9.10 -10.55 -3.89
N SER A 275 9.47 -11.84 -3.96
CA SER A 275 10.18 -12.38 -5.12
C SER A 275 9.33 -12.37 -6.39
N VAL A 276 8.05 -12.75 -6.27
CA VAL A 276 7.09 -12.68 -7.38
C VAL A 276 6.91 -11.23 -7.82
N ALA A 277 6.73 -10.28 -6.90
CA ALA A 277 6.55 -8.88 -7.22
C ALA A 277 7.73 -8.31 -8.01
N ARG A 278 8.99 -8.57 -7.60
CA ARG A 278 10.18 -8.15 -8.35
C ARG A 278 10.21 -8.68 -9.78
N LEU A 279 9.87 -9.96 -9.96
CA LEU A 279 9.94 -10.62 -11.26
C LEU A 279 8.77 -10.23 -12.17
N PHE A 280 7.59 -10.03 -11.60
CA PHE A 280 6.35 -9.80 -12.33
C PHE A 280 6.11 -8.31 -12.61
N LEU A 281 6.35 -7.42 -11.65
CA LEU A 281 6.22 -5.98 -11.82
C LEU A 281 7.46 -5.41 -12.53
N ASP A 282 7.54 -5.65 -13.85
CA ASP A 282 8.68 -5.22 -14.67
C ASP A 282 8.83 -3.71 -14.78
N ASN A 283 7.76 -2.96 -14.55
CA ASN A 283 7.67 -1.50 -14.67
C ASN A 283 7.53 -0.75 -13.33
N PHE A 284 7.70 -1.46 -12.20
CA PHE A 284 7.88 -0.83 -10.88
C PHE A 284 9.37 -0.68 -10.59
N ALA A 285 9.79 0.52 -10.20
CA ALA A 285 11.17 0.80 -9.84
C ALA A 285 11.54 0.06 -8.55
N HIS A 286 10.76 0.27 -7.50
CA HIS A 286 11.05 -0.21 -6.16
C HIS A 286 10.06 -1.28 -5.69
N ILE A 287 10.58 -2.26 -4.97
CA ILE A 287 9.79 -3.21 -4.19
C ILE A 287 10.23 -3.05 -2.74
N GLN A 288 9.28 -2.72 -1.86
CA GLN A 288 9.57 -2.49 -0.46
C GLN A 288 9.46 -3.80 0.32
N SER A 289 10.45 -4.06 1.19
CA SER A 289 10.32 -5.03 2.26
C SER A 289 10.06 -4.33 3.59
N SER A 290 9.18 -4.90 4.42
CA SER A 290 8.81 -4.30 5.69
C SER A 290 9.37 -5.04 6.89
N TRP A 291 10.00 -4.31 7.80
CA TRP A 291 10.38 -4.84 9.12
C TRP A 291 9.30 -4.61 10.17
N PHE A 292 8.50 -3.55 10.02
CA PHE A 292 7.39 -3.22 10.90
C PHE A 292 6.27 -4.28 10.80
N SER A 293 5.86 -4.63 9.58
CA SER A 293 4.81 -5.62 9.38
C SER A 293 5.31 -7.05 9.56
N GLU A 294 6.53 -7.39 9.14
CA GLU A 294 6.97 -8.80 9.07
C GLU A 294 7.99 -9.23 10.12
N ASN A 295 8.36 -8.34 11.04
CA ASN A 295 9.54 -8.40 11.92
C ASN A 295 10.88 -8.14 11.21
N ARG A 296 11.91 -7.82 12.02
CA ARG A 296 13.24 -7.45 11.52
C ARG A 296 13.94 -8.56 10.75
N GLN A 297 13.85 -9.83 11.18
CA GLN A 297 14.53 -10.93 10.49
C GLN A 297 13.91 -11.17 9.10
N THR A 298 12.58 -11.25 9.02
CA THR A 298 11.87 -11.47 7.76
C THR A 298 12.07 -10.30 6.80
N GLY A 299 11.97 -9.06 7.29
CA GLY A 299 12.21 -7.87 6.47
C GLY A 299 13.61 -7.86 5.85
N LEU A 300 14.65 -8.19 6.63
CA LEU A 300 16.02 -8.25 6.11
C LEU A 300 16.18 -9.34 5.04
N LEU A 301 15.54 -10.50 5.21
CA LEU A 301 15.53 -11.55 4.19
C LEU A 301 14.80 -11.10 2.91
N GLY A 302 13.85 -10.15 3.01
CA GLY A 302 13.18 -9.56 1.85
C GLY A 302 14.13 -8.88 0.87
N LEU A 303 15.24 -8.30 1.34
CA LEU A 303 16.29 -7.72 0.48
C LEU A 303 16.99 -8.79 -0.37
N LEU A 304 17.12 -10.01 0.16
CA LEU A 304 17.61 -11.18 -0.57
C LEU A 304 16.54 -11.81 -1.47
N ALA A 305 15.27 -11.46 -1.27
CA ALA A 305 14.14 -11.88 -2.10
C ALA A 305 13.84 -10.91 -3.26
N GLY A 306 14.59 -9.81 -3.42
CA GLY A 306 14.45 -8.88 -4.54
C GLY A 306 13.88 -7.50 -4.20
N ALA A 307 13.62 -7.22 -2.92
CA ALA A 307 13.37 -5.86 -2.45
C ALA A 307 14.64 -5.00 -2.52
N ASP A 308 14.45 -3.71 -2.69
CA ASP A 308 15.51 -2.68 -2.71
C ASP A 308 15.16 -1.46 -1.85
N ASP A 309 13.96 -1.43 -1.28
CA ASP A 309 13.46 -0.41 -0.39
C ASP A 309 13.06 -1.07 0.95
N PHE A 310 13.35 -0.44 2.08
CA PHE A 310 13.21 -1.03 3.41
C PHE A 310 12.40 -0.10 4.33
N GLY A 311 11.20 -0.55 4.73
CA GLY A 311 10.22 0.27 5.48
C GLY A 311 9.68 -0.33 6.76
#